data_AF-V9RA23-F1
#
_entry.id   AF-V9RA23-F1
#
_cell.length_a   1.000
_cell.length_b   1.000
_cell.length_c   1.000
_cell.angle_alpha   90.00
_cell.angle_beta   90.00
_cell.angle_gamma   90.00
#
_symmetry.space_group_name_H-M   'P 1'
#
loop_
_entity.id
_entity.type
_entity.pdbx_description
1 polymer ?
#
loop_
_entity_poly.entity_id
_entity_poly.type
_entity_poly.pdbx_seq_one_letter_code
_entity_poly.pdbx_strand_id
1 'polypeptide(L)' 'MVNQLSLHLSVEEKTKNLFTVVNSNMAIKDRTSTSCLTQFSYFNSSGELFHTEYKITVLNSVSVDQVNGTQLFYMTLQ' A
#
# COMPACT_ATOMS: atom_id res chain seq x y z
N MET A 1 19.22 6.82 -13.40
CA MET A 1 20.47 6.30 -12.83
C MET A 1 20.07 5.16 -11.88
N VAL A 2 20.26 3.90 -12.29
CA VAL A 2 19.87 2.75 -11.45
C VAL A 2 20.83 2.71 -10.26
N ASN A 3 20.28 2.82 -9.05
CA ASN A 3 21.05 3.01 -7.82
C ASN A 3 21.92 1.76 -7.55
N GLN A 4 23.24 1.90 -7.63
CA GLN A 4 24.23 0.81 -7.48
C GLN A 4 24.22 0.14 -6.09
N LEU A 5 23.47 0.68 -5.12
CA LEU A 5 23.19 0.08 -3.81
C LEU A 5 22.36 -1.22 -3.88
N SER A 6 21.65 -1.46 -4.99
CA SER A 6 20.74 -2.59 -5.16
C SER A 6 21.42 -3.96 -5.33
N LEU A 7 22.75 -4.00 -5.52
CA LEU A 7 23.50 -5.24 -5.76
C LEU A 7 23.87 -6.02 -4.49
N HIS A 8 23.83 -5.40 -3.30
CA HIS A 8 24.22 -6.03 -2.02
C HIS A 8 23.08 -6.31 -1.03
N LEU A 9 21.84 -5.99 -1.39
CA LEU A 9 20.69 -6.24 -0.50
C LEU A 9 20.29 -7.73 -0.51
N SER A 10 19.89 -8.25 0.64
CA SER A 10 19.26 -9.57 0.75
C SER A 10 17.94 -9.61 -0.03
N VAL A 11 17.41 -10.81 -0.28
CA VAL A 11 16.12 -10.96 -0.97
C VAL A 11 14.99 -10.33 -0.15
N GLU A 12 15.05 -10.44 1.17
CA GLU A 12 14.10 -9.84 2.12
C GLU A 12 14.12 -8.32 2.04
N GLU A 13 15.31 -7.69 2.01
CA GLU A 13 15.44 -6.24 1.87
C GLU A 13 14.96 -5.74 0.50
N LYS A 14 15.27 -6.47 -0.57
CA LYS A 14 14.73 -6.17 -1.91
C LYS A 14 13.21 -6.26 -1.93
N THR A 15 12.65 -7.26 -1.26
CA THR A 15 11.21 -7.46 -1.14
C THR A 15 10.55 -6.30 -0.40
N LYS A 16 11.07 -5.92 0.78
CA LYS A 16 10.56 -4.75 1.51
C LYS A 16 10.57 -3.50 0.63
N ASN A 17 11.71 -3.18 0.01
CA ASN A 17 11.83 -1.99 -0.84
C ASN A 17 10.85 -2.00 -2.02
N LEU A 18 10.67 -3.14 -2.68
CA LEU A 18 9.71 -3.29 -3.77
C LEU A 18 8.28 -3.02 -3.27
N PHE A 19 7.88 -3.64 -2.17
CA PHE A 19 6.53 -3.53 -1.65
C PHE A 19 6.24 -2.17 -0.99
N THR A 20 7.24 -1.49 -0.43
CA THR A 20 7.10 -0.09 -0.03
C THR A 20 6.65 0.77 -1.22
N VAL A 21 7.28 0.59 -2.39
CA VAL A 21 6.90 1.33 -3.62
C VAL A 21 5.50 0.91 -4.09
N VAL A 22 5.19 -0.39 -4.13
CA VAL A 22 3.88 -0.88 -4.57
C VAL A 22 2.76 -0.35 -3.66
N ASN A 23 2.90 -0.52 -2.34
CA ASN A 23 1.88 -0.16 -1.36
C ASN A 23 1.63 1.36 -1.37
N SER A 24 2.66 2.19 -1.52
CA SER A 24 2.52 3.65 -1.59
C SER A 24 1.83 4.15 -2.86
N ASN A 25 1.74 3.33 -3.92
CA ASN A 25 1.02 3.66 -5.16
C ASN A 25 -0.36 3.01 -5.24
N MET A 26 -0.77 2.26 -4.22
CA MET A 26 -2.05 1.57 -4.23
C MET A 26 -3.21 2.56 -4.01
N ALA A 27 -4.06 2.70 -5.01
CA ALA A 27 -5.28 3.49 -4.92
C ALA A 27 -6.46 2.62 -4.49
N ILE A 28 -7.20 3.08 -3.50
CA ILE A 28 -8.39 2.43 -2.96
C ILE A 28 -9.59 3.28 -3.33
N LYS A 29 -10.60 2.68 -3.95
CA LYS A 29 -11.86 3.33 -4.30
C LYS A 29 -12.99 2.67 -3.54
N ASP A 30 -13.73 3.44 -2.76
CA ASP A 30 -14.85 2.92 -1.96
C ASP A 30 -16.01 3.93 -1.90
N ARG A 31 -17.18 3.46 -1.45
CA ARG A 31 -18.36 4.28 -1.12
C ARG A 31 -18.38 4.74 0.34
N THR A 32 -17.38 4.33 1.12
CA THR A 32 -17.20 4.77 2.52
C THR A 32 -15.87 5.50 2.69
N SER A 33 -15.82 6.43 3.64
CA SER A 33 -14.61 7.19 3.98
C SER A 33 -13.85 6.61 5.18
N THR A 34 -14.19 5.39 5.61
CA THR A 34 -13.64 4.82 6.83
C THR A 34 -12.15 4.55 6.66
N SER A 35 -11.35 5.15 7.54
CA SER A 35 -9.93 4.82 7.66
C SER A 35 -9.78 3.41 8.24
N CYS A 36 -8.97 2.58 7.59
CA CYS A 36 -8.69 1.21 7.97
C CYS A 36 -7.19 1.04 8.21
N LEU A 37 -6.83 0.34 9.29
CA LEU A 37 -5.47 -0.12 9.52
C LEU A 37 -5.26 -1.43 8.74
N THR A 38 -4.32 -1.43 7.81
CA THR A 38 -3.96 -2.58 6.98
C THR A 38 -2.63 -3.15 7.43
N GLN A 39 -2.59 -4.46 7.68
CA GLN A 39 -1.36 -5.19 8.00
C GLN A 39 -0.82 -5.90 6.75
N PHE A 40 0.46 -5.73 6.46
CA PHE A 40 1.21 -6.47 5.46
C PHE A 40 2.18 -7.42 6.15
N SER A 41 1.99 -8.71 5.92
CA SER A 41 2.85 -9.78 6.44
C SER A 41 3.76 -10.30 5.34
N TYR A 42 5.06 -10.28 5.57
CA TYR A 42 6.09 -10.67 4.59
C TYR A 42 6.73 -11.99 4.98
N PHE A 43 6.68 -12.95 4.07
CA PHE A 43 7.18 -14.31 4.28
C PHE A 43 8.39 -14.59 3.39
N ASN A 44 9.36 -15.32 3.91
CA ASN A 44 10.53 -15.76 3.14
C ASN A 44 10.17 -17.00 2.29
N SER A 45 11.14 -17.51 1.53
CA SER A 45 10.93 -18.70 0.68
C SER A 45 10.65 -19.98 1.47
N SER A 46 10.99 -20.01 2.76
CA SER A 46 10.69 -21.12 3.68
C SER A 46 9.29 -21.00 4.30
N GLY A 47 8.55 -19.92 4.01
CA GLY A 47 7.23 -19.64 4.57
C GLY A 47 7.27 -18.98 5.96
N GLU A 48 8.43 -18.55 6.43
CA GLU A 48 8.58 -17.91 7.74
C GLU A 48 8.32 -16.40 7.63
N LEU A 49 7.57 -15.86 8.58
CA LEU A 49 7.32 -14.42 8.69
C LEU A 49 8.63 -13.71 9.07
N PHE A 50 9.13 -12.84 8.21
CA PHE A 50 10.36 -12.07 8.49
C PHE A 50 10.10 -10.59 8.72
N HIS A 51 8.92 -10.07 8.31
CA HIS A 51 8.58 -8.67 8.51
C HIS A 51 7.06 -8.45 8.55
N THR A 52 6.65 -7.43 9.29
CA THR A 52 5.27 -6.93 9.33
C THR A 52 5.29 -5.42 9.20
N GLU A 53 4.47 -4.89 8.31
CA GLU A 53 4.26 -3.46 8.12
C GLU A 53 2.79 -3.13 8.35
N TYR A 54 2.52 -1.96 8.94
CA TYR A 54 1.17 -1.46 9.14
C TYR A 54 1.01 -0.14 8.41
N LYS A 55 -0.08 0.00 7.65
CA LYS A 55 -0.42 1.22 6.93
C LYS A 55 -1.85 1.62 7.20
N ILE A 56 -2.10 2.92 7.23
CA ILE A 56 -3.46 3.46 7.34
C ILE A 56 -3.96 3.88 5.97
N THR A 57 -5.27 3.78 5.74
CA THR A 57 -5.87 4.41 4.57
C THR A 57 -6.12 5.89 4.84
N VAL A 58 -5.64 6.74 3.93
CA VAL A 58 -5.80 8.18 3.99
C VAL A 58 -6.62 8.63 2.79
N LEU A 59 -7.62 9.46 3.04
CA LEU A 59 -8.48 10.02 2.00
C LEU A 59 -7.74 11.10 1.20
N ASN A 60 -7.71 10.92 -0.12
CA ASN A 60 -7.12 11.89 -1.04
C ASN A 60 -8.17 12.79 -1.68
N SER A 61 -9.27 12.20 -2.17
CA SER A 61 -10.31 12.96 -2.86
C SER A 61 -11.66 12.27 -2.79
N VAL A 62 -12.73 13.06 -2.98
CA VAL A 62 -14.11 12.58 -3.08
C VAL A 62 -14.69 13.03 -4.40
N SER A 63 -15.34 12.11 -5.13
CA SER A 63 -16.16 12.41 -6.30
C SER A 63 -17.62 12.16 -5.95
N VAL A 64 -18.51 13.00 -6.47
CA VAL A 64 -19.95 12.83 -6.31
C VAL A 64 -20.56 12.54 -7.67
N ASP A 65 -21.27 11.42 -7.78
CA ASP A 65 -22.14 11.15 -8.92
C ASP A 65 -23.35 12.08 -8.81
N GLN A 66 -23.45 13.05 -9.72
CA GLN A 66 -24.50 14.07 -9.70
C GLN A 66 -25.89 13.52 -10.05
N VAL A 67 -25.99 12.32 -10.64
CA VAL A 67 -27.27 11.73 -11.04
C VAL A 67 -27.99 11.09 -9.85
N ASN A 68 -27.25 10.45 -8.95
CA ASN A 68 -27.81 9.68 -7.83
C ASN A 68 -27.28 10.13 -6.44
N GLY A 69 -26.39 11.12 -6.39
CA GLY A 69 -25.79 11.65 -5.16
C GLY A 69 -24.75 10.74 -4.51
N THR A 70 -24.34 9.64 -5.17
CA THR A 70 -23.38 8.68 -4.61
C THR A 70 -22.00 9.31 -4.48
N GLN A 71 -21.42 9.21 -3.29
CA GLN A 71 -20.05 9.63 -3.03
C GLN A 71 -19.09 8.47 -3.26
N LEU A 72 -18.00 8.76 -3.96
CA LEU A 72 -16.88 7.85 -4.21
C LEU A 72 -15.63 8.46 -3.59
N PHE A 73 -15.06 7.73 -2.65
CA PHE A 73 -13.86 8.10 -1.91
C PHE A 73 -12.65 7.44 -2.56
N TYR A 74 -11.63 8.23 -2.82
CA TYR A 74 -10.36 7.77 -3.37
C TYR A 74 -9.29 7.96 -2.29
N MET A 75 -8.72 6.85 -1.86
CA MET A 75 -7.80 6.75 -0.73
C MET A 75 -6.48 6.11 -1.17
N THR A 76 -5.43 6.30 -0.38
CA THR A 76 -4.14 5.60 -0.53
C THR A 76 -3.66 5.07 0.81
N LEU A 77 -2.73 4.12 0.78
CA LEU A 77 -2.05 3.63 1.97
C LEU A 77 -0.86 4.53 2.34
N GLN A 78 -0.77 4.91 3.61
CA GLN A 78 0.38 5.61 4.19
C GLN A 78 0.99 4.77 5.31
#